data_AF-A0A8T7DEU5-F1
#
_entry.id   AF-A0A8T7DEU5-F1
#
_cell.length_a   1.000
_cell.length_b   1.000
_cell.length_c   1.000
_cell.angle_alpha   90.00
_cell.angle_beta   90.00
_cell.angle_gamma   90.00
#
_symmetry.space_group_name_H-M   'P 1'
#
loop_
_entity.id
_entity.type
_entity.pdbx_description
1 polymer ?
#
loop_
_entity_poly.entity_id
_entity_poly.type
_entity_poly.pdbx_seq_one_letter_code
_entity_poly.pdbx_strand_id
1 'polypeptide(L)'
;MRHEVQFISLEEDGKDILISFVIPDKEIDVKSLILHRTFFFEEILDEEEKSVKVSFEGEEDEQDHLNTLKKIEINNKEVKISSKFSEYNLDISRIDDSDINDMIKLLKKQNYDSRFTIEIT
;
A
#
# COMPACT_ATOMS: atom_id res chain seq x y z
N MET A 1 -12.57 9.09 -4.29
CA MET A 1 -13.51 8.63 -3.24
C MET A 1 -12.71 8.43 -1.95
N ARG A 2 -13.30 8.59 -0.76
CA ARG A 2 -12.62 8.35 0.52
C ARG A 2 -13.09 7.01 1.10
N HIS A 3 -12.15 6.15 1.46
CA HIS A 3 -12.43 4.81 1.99
C HIS A 3 -12.14 4.76 3.49
N GLU A 4 -13.08 4.26 4.28
CA GLU A 4 -12.86 4.05 5.71
C GLU A 4 -12.09 2.75 5.93
N VAL A 5 -10.98 2.81 6.67
CA VAL A 5 -10.16 1.63 6.98
C VAL A 5 -10.58 1.05 8.33
N GLN A 6 -10.91 -0.24 8.37
CA GLN A 6 -11.24 -0.95 9.61
C GLN A 6 -9.98 -1.30 10.40
N PHE A 7 -8.99 -1.90 9.74
CA PHE A 7 -7.70 -2.24 10.32
C PHE A 7 -6.63 -2.32 9.21
N ILE A 8 -5.37 -2.35 9.61
CA ILE A 8 -4.23 -2.53 8.72
C ILE A 8 -3.61 -3.89 9.00
N SER A 9 -3.48 -4.73 7.97
CA SER A 9 -2.72 -5.98 8.06
C SER A 9 -1.31 -5.73 7.55
N LEU A 10 -0.32 -6.20 8.31
CA LEU A 10 1.10 -6.02 8.05
C LEU A 10 1.76 -7.39 7.96
N GLU A 11 2.32 -7.72 6.80
CA GLU A 11 3.05 -8.98 6.60
C GLU A 11 4.46 -8.65 6.10
N GLU A 12 5.44 -9.22 6.77
CA GLU A 12 6.85 -9.13 6.41
C GLU A 12 7.45 -10.52 6.53
N ASP A 13 7.96 -11.04 5.43
CA ASP A 13 8.84 -12.19 5.44
C ASP A 13 10.17 -11.87 4.75
N GLY A 14 11.05 -12.86 4.62
CA GLY A 14 12.35 -12.67 3.98
C GLY A 14 12.29 -12.36 2.48
N LYS A 15 11.11 -12.44 1.85
CA LYS A 15 10.89 -12.33 0.41
C LYS A 15 9.97 -11.18 0.05
N ASP A 16 8.97 -10.90 0.87
CA ASP A 16 7.88 -9.99 0.56
C ASP A 16 7.55 -9.09 1.77
N ILE A 17 7.11 -7.87 1.47
CA ILE A 17 6.41 -7.01 2.43
C ILE A 17 5.07 -6.62 1.84
N LEU A 18 4.00 -6.89 2.58
CA LEU A 18 2.63 -6.49 2.26
C LEU A 18 2.09 -5.56 3.36
N ILE A 19 1.45 -4.49 2.91
CA ILE A 19 0.66 -3.59 3.75
C ILE A 19 -0.74 -3.54 3.16
N SER A 20 -1.73 -4.04 3.89
CA SER A 20 -3.11 -4.14 3.41
C SER A 20 -4.02 -3.27 4.26
N PHE A 21 -4.72 -2.35 3.62
CA PHE A 21 -5.78 -1.54 4.23
C PHE A 21 -7.11 -2.24 4.01
N VAL A 22 -7.71 -2.74 5.10
CA VAL A 22 -8.97 -3.47 5.03
C VAL A 22 -10.13 -2.49 5.12
N ILE A 23 -10.96 -2.48 4.08
CA ILE A 23 -12.04 -1.52 3.83
C ILE A 23 -13.37 -2.30 3.83
N PRO A 24 -14.42 -1.82 4.53
CA PRO A 24 -15.74 -2.48 4.49
C PRO A 24 -16.32 -2.47 3.08
N ASP A 25 -16.87 -3.62 2.65
CA ASP A 25 -17.58 -3.78 1.39
C ASP A 25 -18.94 -4.45 1.62
N LYS A 26 -19.98 -3.99 0.94
CA LYS A 26 -21.35 -4.47 1.18
C LYS A 26 -21.65 -5.83 0.57
N GLU A 27 -20.90 -6.23 -0.44
CA GLU A 27 -21.14 -7.46 -1.20
C GLU A 27 -20.33 -8.63 -0.65
N ILE A 28 -19.08 -8.37 -0.26
CA ILE A 28 -18.12 -9.40 0.16
C ILE A 28 -17.56 -9.19 1.58
N ASP A 29 -18.24 -8.39 2.40
CA ASP A 29 -17.90 -8.01 3.79
C ASP A 29 -16.71 -7.03 3.87
N VAL A 30 -15.56 -7.37 3.28
CA VAL A 30 -14.38 -6.51 3.22
C VAL A 30 -13.64 -6.61 1.89
N LYS A 31 -12.92 -5.54 1.54
CA LYS A 31 -11.94 -5.47 0.45
C LYS A 31 -10.61 -4.95 0.97
N SER A 32 -9.53 -5.38 0.37
CA SER A 32 -8.18 -4.94 0.71
C SER A 32 -7.59 -4.07 -0.39
N LEU A 33 -7.10 -2.89 -0.01
CA LEU A 33 -6.13 -2.13 -0.81
C LEU A 33 -4.74 -2.53 -0.35
N ILE A 34 -3.95 -3.11 -1.25
CA ILE A 34 -2.70 -3.81 -0.92
C ILE A 34 -1.52 -3.06 -1.54
N LEU A 35 -0.50 -2.82 -0.72
CA LEU A 35 0.82 -2.37 -1.13
C LEU A 35 1.80 -3.54 -1.00
N HIS A 36 2.26 -4.07 -2.12
CA HIS A 36 3.09 -5.27 -2.14
C HIS A 36 4.45 -4.99 -2.78
N ARG A 37 5.54 -5.39 -2.11
CA ARG A 37 6.88 -5.42 -2.68
C ARG A 37 7.53 -6.77 -2.48
N THR A 38 8.06 -7.33 -3.56
CA THR A 38 8.88 -8.55 -3.56
C THR A 38 10.35 -8.18 -3.64
N PHE A 39 11.11 -8.62 -2.64
CA PHE A 39 12.58 -8.48 -2.54
C PHE A 39 13.31 -9.67 -3.16
N PHE A 40 12.65 -10.82 -3.23
CA PHE A 40 13.26 -12.03 -3.77
C PHE A 40 13.44 -11.89 -5.29
N PHE A 41 14.65 -12.19 -5.79
CA PHE A 41 15.00 -12.07 -7.21
C PHE A 41 14.91 -10.65 -7.81
N GLU A 42 14.94 -9.58 -7.00
CA GLU A 42 14.94 -8.19 -7.52
C GLU A 42 16.07 -7.92 -8.53
N GLU A 43 17.18 -8.65 -8.50
CA GLU A 43 18.28 -8.48 -9.46
C GLU A 43 17.92 -8.88 -10.91
N ILE A 44 16.92 -9.75 -11.09
CA ILE A 44 16.50 -10.27 -12.41
C ILE A 44 15.13 -9.75 -12.85
N LEU A 45 14.39 -9.06 -11.98
CA LEU A 45 13.12 -8.42 -12.32
C LEU A 45 13.35 -7.20 -13.21
N ASP A 46 12.34 -6.85 -14.02
CA ASP A 46 12.36 -5.60 -14.76
C ASP A 46 12.27 -4.40 -13.80
N GLU A 47 12.81 -3.25 -14.20
CA GLU A 47 12.84 -2.07 -13.33
C GLU A 47 11.44 -1.65 -12.85
N GLU A 48 10.39 -1.83 -13.65
CA GLU A 48 9.03 -1.52 -13.22
C GLU A 48 8.49 -2.52 -12.18
N GLU A 49 8.99 -3.75 -12.16
CA GLU A 49 8.57 -4.84 -11.27
C GLU A 49 9.18 -4.73 -9.86
N LYS A 50 10.33 -4.06 -9.73
CA LYS A 50 11.03 -3.85 -8.44
C LYS A 50 10.39 -2.78 -7.54
N SER A 51 9.34 -2.11 -8.00
CA SER A 51 8.63 -1.08 -7.21
C SER A 51 7.47 -1.69 -6.42
N VAL A 52 6.94 -0.93 -5.45
CA VAL A 52 5.75 -1.33 -4.71
C VAL A 52 4.55 -1.34 -5.65
N LYS A 53 3.85 -2.47 -5.74
CA LYS A 53 2.59 -2.62 -6.48
C LYS A 53 1.43 -2.18 -5.62
N VAL A 54 0.45 -1.54 -6.25
CA VAL A 54 -0.80 -1.11 -5.63
C VAL A 54 -1.93 -1.88 -6.30
N SER A 55 -2.70 -2.65 -5.54
CA SER A 55 -3.87 -3.37 -6.04
C SER A 55 -5.05 -3.20 -5.10
N PHE A 56 -6.26 -3.11 -5.65
CA PHE A 56 -7.48 -3.06 -4.87
C PHE A 56 -8.39 -4.23 -5.25
N GLU A 57 -8.75 -5.05 -4.27
CA GLU A 57 -9.52 -6.28 -4.52
C GLU A 57 -10.82 -6.01 -5.29
N GLY A 58 -11.00 -6.73 -6.40
CA GLY A 58 -12.15 -6.58 -7.30
C GLY A 58 -12.02 -5.50 -8.37
N GLU A 59 -10.89 -4.77 -8.43
CA GLU A 59 -10.54 -3.84 -9.52
C GLU A 59 -9.45 -4.40 -10.45
N GLU A 60 -9.38 -5.73 -10.62
CA GLU A 60 -8.33 -6.39 -11.42
C GLU A 60 -8.36 -5.93 -12.89
N ASP A 61 -7.30 -5.25 -13.34
CA ASP A 61 -7.05 -4.88 -14.73
C ASP A 61 -5.83 -5.65 -15.28
N GLU A 62 -5.75 -5.82 -16.61
CA GLU A 62 -4.59 -6.41 -17.29
C GLU A 62 -3.28 -5.69 -16.95
N GLN A 63 -3.35 -4.41 -16.55
CA GLN A 63 -2.22 -3.55 -16.22
C GLN A 63 -1.89 -3.46 -14.72
N ASP A 64 -2.55 -4.22 -13.85
CA ASP A 64 -2.33 -4.16 -12.39
C ASP A 64 -0.87 -4.41 -11.98
N HIS A 65 -0.20 -5.35 -12.67
CA HIS A 65 1.21 -5.63 -12.47
C HIS A 65 2.12 -4.43 -12.78
N LEU A 66 1.63 -3.39 -13.48
CA LEU A 66 2.36 -2.15 -13.77
C LEU A 66 1.92 -0.99 -12.86
N ASN A 67 0.92 -1.17 -12.00
CA ASN A 67 0.39 -0.13 -11.13
C ASN A 67 1.30 0.12 -9.91
N THR A 68 2.40 0.83 -10.14
CA THR A 68 3.42 1.07 -9.10
C THR A 68 3.12 2.30 -8.27
N LEU A 69 3.37 2.24 -6.96
CA LEU A 69 3.30 3.36 -6.04
C LEU A 69 4.26 4.48 -6.46
N LYS A 70 3.78 5.72 -6.44
CA LYS A 70 4.58 6.93 -6.72
C LYS A 70 4.73 7.80 -5.47
N LYS A 71 3.66 7.92 -4.70
CA LYS A 71 3.62 8.77 -3.51
C LYS A 71 2.65 8.20 -2.49
N ILE A 72 3.04 8.26 -1.22
CA ILE A 72 2.14 8.10 -0.09
C ILE A 72 2.26 9.30 0.85
N GLU A 73 1.12 9.89 1.18
CA GLU A 73 1.01 11.02 2.12
C GLU A 73 0.25 10.54 3.35
N ILE A 74 0.82 10.76 4.52
CA ILE A 74 0.23 10.38 5.81
C ILE A 74 0.09 11.67 6.62
N ASN A 75 -1.15 12.11 6.85
CA ASN A 75 -1.43 13.35 7.58
C ASN A 75 -2.52 13.08 8.61
N ASN A 76 -2.19 13.26 9.89
CA ASN A 76 -3.08 13.01 11.03
C ASN A 76 -3.69 11.59 10.99
N LYS A 77 -4.87 11.48 10.37
CA LYS A 77 -5.72 10.29 10.29
C LYS A 77 -6.20 10.03 8.86
N GLU A 78 -5.46 10.52 7.88
CA GLU A 78 -5.72 10.31 6.46
C GLU A 78 -4.46 9.81 5.76
N VAL A 79 -4.62 8.84 4.87
CA VAL A 79 -3.56 8.34 4.00
C VAL A 79 -3.98 8.54 2.56
N LYS A 80 -3.17 9.25 1.78
CA LYS A 80 -3.36 9.37 0.34
C LYS A 80 -2.31 8.54 -0.39
N ILE A 81 -2.76 7.68 -1.28
CA ILE A 81 -1.93 6.79 -2.09
C ILE A 81 -2.09 7.19 -3.55
N SER A 82 -0.99 7.57 -4.19
CA SER A 82 -0.95 7.86 -5.62
C SER A 82 0.00 6.89 -6.30
N SER A 83 -0.50 6.18 -7.32
CA SER A 83 0.24 5.17 -8.07
C SER A 83 0.30 5.52 -9.56
N LYS A 84 0.70 4.57 -10.42
CA LYS A 84 0.79 4.78 -11.87
C LYS A 84 -0.59 5.04 -12.48
N PHE A 85 -1.60 4.30 -12.05
CA PHE A 85 -2.93 4.30 -12.68
C PHE A 85 -4.08 4.62 -11.71
N SER A 86 -3.83 4.69 -10.40
CA SER A 86 -4.89 4.88 -9.40
C SER A 86 -4.52 5.91 -8.34
N GLU A 87 -5.55 6.43 -7.68
CA GLU A 87 -5.43 7.31 -6.53
C GLU A 87 -6.47 6.92 -5.49
N TYR A 88 -6.03 6.67 -4.26
CA TYR A 88 -6.88 6.30 -3.13
C TYR A 88 -6.70 7.29 -1.99
N ASN A 89 -7.81 7.70 -1.37
CA ASN A 89 -7.81 8.47 -0.13
C ASN A 89 -8.42 7.60 0.96
N LEU A 90 -7.69 7.35 2.03
CA LEU A 90 -8.05 6.45 3.11
C LEU A 90 -8.24 7.24 4.40
N ASP A 91 -9.34 6.97 5.09
CA ASP A 91 -9.60 7.41 6.45
C ASP A 91 -9.10 6.36 7.43
N ILE A 92 -8.05 6.68 8.17
CA ILE A 92 -7.45 5.82 9.20
C ILE A 92 -7.74 6.36 10.61
N SER A 93 -8.79 7.15 10.79
CA SER A 93 -9.17 7.74 12.10
C SER A 93 -9.45 6.72 13.19
N ARG A 94 -9.79 5.49 12.82
CA ARG A 94 -10.05 4.37 13.74
C ARG A 94 -8.82 3.51 14.02
N ILE A 95 -7.71 3.78 13.33
CA ILE A 95 -6.49 3.02 13.48
C ILE A 95 -5.66 3.61 14.62
N ASP A 96 -5.19 2.73 15.49
CA ASP A 96 -4.35 3.09 16.63
C ASP A 96 -2.98 3.58 16.16
N ASP A 97 -2.40 4.52 16.91
CA ASP A 97 -1.12 5.12 16.55
C ASP A 97 0.02 4.09 16.50
N SER A 98 -0.06 2.99 17.26
CA SER A 98 0.90 1.89 17.18
C SER A 98 0.93 1.26 15.79
N ASP A 99 -0.24 0.94 15.25
CA ASP A 99 -0.38 0.27 13.96
C ASP A 99 0.03 1.20 12.81
N ILE A 100 -0.29 2.50 12.94
CA ILE A 100 0.18 3.54 12.01
C ILE A 100 1.72 3.60 12.03
N ASN A 101 2.33 3.58 13.22
CA ASN A 101 3.80 3.62 13.34
C ASN A 101 4.45 2.37 12.75
N ASP A 102 3.86 1.18 12.93
CA ASP A 102 4.37 -0.06 12.37
C ASP A 102 4.21 -0.10 10.84
N MET A 103 3.08 0.37 10.32
CA MET A 103 2.88 0.60 8.89
C MET A 103 3.96 1.53 8.31
N ILE A 104 4.24 2.66 8.98
CA ILE A 104 5.28 3.61 8.53
C ILE A 104 6.67 2.95 8.49
N LYS A 105 7.01 2.08 9.45
CA LYS A 105 8.27 1.32 9.44
C LYS A 105 8.36 0.43 8.20
N LEU A 106 7.28 -0.31 7.89
CA LEU A 106 7.25 -1.17 6.71
C LEU A 106 7.27 -0.38 5.41
N LEU A 107 6.59 0.76 5.31
CA LEU A 107 6.66 1.64 4.15
C LEU A 107 8.10 2.12 3.89
N LYS A 108 8.82 2.52 4.95
CA LYS A 108 10.24 2.89 4.82
C LYS A 108 11.10 1.72 4.36
N LYS A 109 10.81 0.50 4.83
CA LYS A 109 11.51 -0.72 4.39
C LYS A 109 11.20 -1.06 2.93
N GLN A 110 9.94 -0.92 2.51
CA GLN A 110 9.51 -1.01 1.11
C GLN A 110 10.13 0.09 0.24
N ASN A 111 10.65 1.18 0.80
CA ASN A 111 11.24 2.30 0.07
C ASN A 111 12.77 2.42 0.26
N TYR A 112 13.47 1.32 0.51
CA TYR A 112 14.91 1.35 0.79
C TYR A 112 15.76 1.98 -0.34
N ASP A 113 15.25 1.94 -1.57
CA ASP A 113 15.86 2.46 -2.79
C ASP A 113 15.19 3.75 -3.30
N SER A 114 14.30 4.35 -2.51
CA SER A 114 13.66 5.65 -2.80
C SER A 114 12.86 5.69 -4.11
N ARG A 115 12.21 4.60 -4.49
CA ARG A 115 11.36 4.49 -5.70
C ARG A 115 10.06 5.29 -5.63
N PHE A 116 9.60 5.64 -4.43
CA PHE A 116 8.41 6.46 -4.23
C PHE A 116 8.65 7.50 -3.14
N THR A 117 7.79 8.52 -3.08
CA THR A 117 7.88 9.57 -2.07
C THR A 117 7.01 9.20 -0.86
N ILE A 118 7.56 9.36 0.34
CA ILE A 118 6.81 9.27 1.60
C ILE A 118 6.77 10.68 2.22
N GLU A 119 5.58 11.23 2.39
CA GLU A 119 5.37 12.49 3.11
C GLU A 119 4.57 12.22 4.39
N ILE A 120 5.09 12.66 5.53
CA ILE A 120 4.45 12.49 6.84
C ILE A 120 4.34 13.88 7.46
N THR A 121 3.11 14.31 7.77
CA THR A 121 2.80 15.64 8.34
C THR A 121 2.08 15.52 9.66
#